data_AF-A0A7X6Q3Z4-F1
#
_entry.id   AF-A0A7X6Q3Z4-F1
#
_cell.length_a   1.000
_cell.length_b   1.000
_cell.length_c   1.000
_cell.angle_alpha   90.00
_cell.angle_beta   90.00
_cell.angle_gamma   90.00
#
_symmetry.space_group_name_H-M   'P 1'
#
loop_
_entity.id
_entity.type
_entity.pdbx_description
1 polymer ?
#
loop_
_entity_poly.entity_id
_entity_poly.type
_entity_poly.pdbx_seq_one_letter_code
_entity_poly.pdbx_strand_id
1 'polypeptide(L)'
;MSNKDEQSFSEDVTTHDDALAVEFPEDIFPDIPHEEMSTIPPMDIEGPAPEFDASMSIDDDLISMSSQVEHELDNLRLPPHSIEAEQSVLGGLLLNNLANEQVGDLLSEDDFYRHHHRIIWRHIQNLISMDRPADVLTVFDALTLEGTDKEVGGLVYLNSLAQNTPSVSNIRTYAEIVRERSILRRLLSASDEIGTAALNPQGRSAREILDESEAKIFRISEESNKKSSDFVAISDAMLEVINNLTELSQ
;
A
#
# COMPACT_ATOMS: atom_id res chain seq x y z
N MET A 1 5.41 65.54 -47.73
CA MET A 1 6.37 64.90 -48.65
C MET A 1 7.03 63.74 -47.92
N SER A 2 6.95 62.53 -48.50
CA SER A 2 7.82 61.31 -48.38
C SER A 2 8.53 61.01 -47.05
N ASN A 3 8.60 59.78 -46.52
CA ASN A 3 8.61 58.40 -47.07
C ASN A 3 8.23 57.45 -45.89
N LYS A 4 7.43 56.40 -46.06
CA LYS A 4 7.72 55.03 -46.58
C LYS A 4 8.59 54.13 -45.69
N ASP A 5 7.91 53.08 -45.22
CA ASP A 5 8.24 51.64 -45.17
C ASP A 5 9.27 51.06 -44.17
N GLU A 6 8.81 49.91 -43.61
CA GLU A 6 9.53 48.81 -42.92
C GLU A 6 9.80 48.96 -41.41
N GLN A 7 9.56 47.99 -40.51
CA GLN A 7 8.91 46.67 -40.48
C GLN A 7 8.91 46.22 -38.99
N SER A 8 8.28 45.06 -38.71
CA SER A 8 8.31 44.23 -37.49
C SER A 8 7.29 44.56 -36.38
N PHE A 9 6.12 43.92 -36.35
CA PHE A 9 5.82 42.56 -35.82
C PHE A 9 5.57 42.59 -34.30
N SER A 10 4.30 42.66 -33.92
CA SER A 10 3.81 42.26 -32.60
C SER A 10 2.46 41.56 -32.81
N GLU A 11 2.48 40.24 -32.63
CA GLU A 11 1.38 39.31 -32.89
C GLU A 11 0.17 39.55 -32.00
N ASP A 12 -1.00 39.44 -32.64
CA ASP A 12 -2.32 39.37 -32.05
C ASP A 12 -2.47 38.10 -31.20
N VAL A 13 -3.02 38.29 -30.01
CA VAL A 13 -3.48 37.22 -29.12
C VAL A 13 -4.74 36.60 -29.72
N THR A 14 -4.59 35.51 -30.45
CA THR A 14 -5.67 34.59 -30.79
C THR A 14 -5.73 33.45 -29.76
N THR A 15 -6.72 33.54 -28.88
CA THR A 15 -7.32 32.44 -28.13
C THR A 15 -7.58 31.24 -29.04
N HIS A 16 -6.81 30.17 -28.86
CA HIS A 16 -7.09 28.85 -29.43
C HIS A 16 -7.76 28.01 -28.34
N ASP A 17 -9.08 27.92 -28.43
CA ASP A 17 -9.93 27.03 -27.64
C ASP A 17 -10.52 26.01 -28.64
N ASP A 18 -9.65 25.13 -29.15
CA ASP A 18 -10.03 24.04 -30.06
C ASP A 18 -10.31 22.77 -29.24
N ALA A 19 -11.56 22.65 -28.80
CA ALA A 19 -12.13 21.37 -28.40
C ALA A 19 -12.34 20.51 -29.66
N LEU A 20 -11.46 19.53 -29.86
CA LEU A 20 -11.67 18.46 -30.84
C LEU A 20 -12.93 17.66 -30.49
N ALA A 21 -14.04 17.99 -31.14
CA ALA A 21 -15.20 17.12 -31.23
C ALA A 21 -14.81 15.88 -32.04
N VAL A 22 -14.74 14.72 -31.38
CA VAL A 22 -14.60 13.43 -32.05
C VAL A 22 -15.97 13.07 -32.63
N GLU A 23 -16.16 13.30 -33.93
CA GLU A 23 -17.31 12.79 -34.67
C GLU A 23 -17.16 11.26 -34.82
N PHE A 24 -18.08 10.51 -34.25
CA PHE A 24 -18.18 9.06 -34.46
C PHE A 24 -19.02 8.81 -35.74
N PRO A 25 -18.56 7.96 -36.67
CA PRO A 25 -19.38 7.52 -37.79
C PRO A 25 -20.60 6.71 -37.29
N GLU A 26 -21.80 7.02 -37.79
CA GLU A 26 -23.08 6.41 -37.35
C GLU A 26 -23.25 4.91 -37.70
N ASP A 27 -22.28 4.24 -38.33
CA ASP A 27 -22.46 2.90 -38.90
C ASP A 27 -21.75 1.75 -38.15
N ILE A 28 -21.45 1.89 -36.84
CA ILE A 28 -20.72 0.85 -36.07
C ILE A 28 -21.66 -0.18 -35.40
N PHE A 29 -22.99 -0.08 -35.57
CA PHE A 29 -23.92 -1.10 -35.10
C PHE A 29 -24.46 -1.93 -36.28
N PRO A 30 -24.20 -3.25 -36.33
CA PRO A 30 -24.91 -4.11 -37.27
C PRO A 30 -26.40 -4.07 -36.94
N ASP A 31 -27.22 -3.81 -37.96
CA ASP A 31 -28.67 -3.72 -37.91
C ASP A 31 -29.24 -5.04 -37.36
N ILE A 32 -29.65 -5.05 -36.08
CA ILE A 32 -30.27 -6.22 -35.46
C ILE A 32 -31.67 -6.32 -36.05
N PRO A 33 -32.02 -7.42 -36.75
CA PRO A 33 -33.37 -7.57 -37.27
C PRO A 33 -34.35 -7.53 -36.10
N HIS A 34 -35.29 -6.58 -36.13
CA HIS A 34 -36.44 -6.59 -35.25
C HIS A 34 -37.33 -7.79 -35.62
N GLU A 35 -36.99 -8.98 -35.13
CA GLU A 35 -37.96 -10.06 -35.05
C GLU A 35 -39.07 -9.62 -34.10
N GLU A 36 -40.26 -9.48 -34.68
CA GLU A 36 -41.50 -9.25 -33.97
C GLU A 36 -41.57 -10.17 -32.76
N MET A 37 -41.53 -9.57 -31.57
CA MET A 37 -41.77 -10.28 -30.32
C MET A 37 -43.25 -10.67 -30.29
N SER A 38 -43.55 -11.75 -31.01
CA SER A 38 -44.82 -12.45 -31.02
C SER A 38 -45.14 -12.83 -29.59
N THR A 39 -46.11 -12.09 -29.02
CA THR A 39 -47.10 -12.55 -28.04
C THR A 39 -46.63 -13.71 -27.17
N ILE A 40 -46.02 -13.39 -26.03
CA ILE A 40 -46.00 -14.32 -24.91
C ILE A 40 -47.48 -14.57 -24.57
N PRO A 41 -48.01 -15.79 -24.68
CA PRO A 41 -49.39 -16.04 -24.29
C PRO A 41 -49.53 -15.74 -22.78
N PRO A 42 -50.63 -15.12 -22.34
CA PRO A 42 -50.84 -14.88 -20.91
C PRO A 42 -50.83 -16.23 -20.20
N MET A 43 -49.92 -16.37 -19.25
CA MET A 43 -49.91 -17.48 -18.31
C MET A 43 -51.03 -17.18 -17.30
N ASP A 44 -52.09 -18.00 -17.31
CA ASP A 44 -53.22 -17.86 -16.38
C ASP A 44 -52.76 -18.08 -14.94
N ILE A 45 -52.38 -17.00 -14.25
CA ILE A 45 -52.22 -17.01 -12.78
C ILE A 45 -53.62 -16.79 -12.21
N GLU A 46 -54.42 -17.85 -12.12
CA GLU A 46 -55.63 -17.86 -11.28
C GLU A 46 -55.20 -17.94 -9.80
N GLY A 47 -54.99 -16.76 -9.22
CA GLY A 47 -54.81 -16.55 -7.79
C GLY A 47 -54.80 -15.05 -7.49
N PRO A 48 -55.38 -14.57 -6.37
CA PRO A 48 -55.39 -13.14 -6.07
C PRO A 48 -53.93 -12.66 -5.95
N ALA A 49 -53.63 -11.54 -6.63
CA ALA A 49 -52.35 -10.86 -6.49
C ALA A 49 -52.08 -10.56 -5.00
N PRO A 50 -50.85 -10.78 -4.48
CA PRO A 50 -50.53 -10.37 -3.12
C PRO A 50 -50.66 -8.85 -3.03
N GLU A 51 -51.53 -8.36 -2.15
CA GLU A 51 -51.58 -6.95 -1.80
C GLU A 51 -50.25 -6.59 -1.12
N PHE A 52 -49.36 -5.91 -1.85
CA PHE A 52 -48.17 -5.31 -1.26
C PHE A 52 -48.61 -4.10 -0.42
N ASP A 53 -48.66 -4.29 0.89
CA ASP A 53 -48.86 -3.22 1.85
C ASP A 53 -47.65 -2.28 1.82
N ALA A 54 -47.85 -1.07 1.28
CA ALA A 54 -46.82 -0.03 1.20
C ALA A 54 -46.49 0.64 2.56
N SER A 55 -46.99 0.09 3.67
CA SER A 55 -46.68 0.54 5.03
C SER A 55 -45.78 -0.41 5.82
N MET A 56 -44.96 -1.21 5.14
CA MET A 56 -43.86 -1.93 5.78
C MET A 56 -42.78 -0.91 6.17
N SER A 57 -42.84 -0.43 7.41
CA SER A 57 -41.74 0.30 8.03
C SER A 57 -40.50 -0.58 7.96
N ILE A 58 -39.49 -0.14 7.20
CA ILE A 58 -38.16 -0.71 7.30
C ILE A 58 -37.74 -0.44 8.75
N ASP A 59 -37.73 -1.48 9.57
CA ASP A 59 -37.33 -1.39 10.97
C ASP A 59 -35.95 -0.70 11.03
N ASP A 60 -35.82 0.34 11.87
CA ASP A 60 -34.55 1.09 12.08
C ASP A 60 -33.37 0.14 12.41
N ASP A 61 -33.65 -1.06 12.91
CA ASP A 61 -32.68 -2.13 13.17
C ASP A 61 -32.02 -2.69 11.89
N LEU A 62 -32.71 -2.71 10.74
CA LEU A 62 -32.15 -3.21 9.47
C LEU A 62 -31.18 -2.21 8.82
N ILE A 63 -31.42 -0.92 9.03
CA ILE A 63 -30.53 0.19 8.62
C ILE A 63 -29.29 0.23 9.53
N SER A 64 -29.47 -0.06 10.82
CA SER A 64 -28.37 -0.21 11.79
C SER A 64 -27.44 -1.37 11.41
N MET A 65 -27.98 -2.54 11.05
CA MET A 65 -27.19 -3.71 10.65
C MET A 65 -26.39 -3.49 9.36
N SER A 66 -26.95 -2.82 8.35
CA SER A 66 -26.23 -2.51 7.10
C SER A 66 -25.04 -1.56 7.32
N SER A 67 -25.23 -0.53 8.15
CA SER A 67 -24.14 0.40 8.50
C SER A 67 -23.01 -0.26 9.32
N GLN A 68 -23.34 -1.22 10.19
CA GLN A 68 -22.35 -1.96 10.99
C GLN A 68 -21.55 -2.94 10.13
N VAL A 69 -22.21 -3.63 9.19
CA VAL A 69 -21.56 -4.54 8.24
C VAL A 69 -20.66 -3.78 7.26
N GLU A 70 -21.07 -2.61 6.77
CA GLU A 70 -20.22 -1.76 5.90
C GLU A 70 -18.99 -1.22 6.63
N HIS A 71 -19.11 -0.80 7.90
CA HIS A 71 -17.96 -0.37 8.71
C HIS A 71 -16.98 -1.50 9.05
N GLU A 72 -17.45 -2.74 9.26
CA GLU A 72 -16.58 -3.91 9.41
C GLU A 72 -15.90 -4.30 8.08
N LEU A 73 -16.59 -4.18 6.95
CA LEU A 73 -16.03 -4.44 5.61
C LEU A 73 -14.95 -3.42 5.21
N ASP A 74 -15.07 -2.17 5.65
CA ASP A 74 -14.05 -1.14 5.41
C ASP A 74 -12.76 -1.38 6.23
N ASN A 75 -12.89 -1.90 7.46
CA ASN A 75 -11.73 -2.39 8.22
C ASN A 75 -11.10 -3.64 7.59
N LEU A 76 -11.85 -4.41 6.80
CA LEU A 76 -11.35 -5.57 6.04
C LEU A 76 -10.57 -5.19 4.77
N ARG A 77 -10.58 -3.93 4.33
CA ARG A 77 -9.92 -3.48 3.09
C ARG A 77 -8.65 -2.67 3.27
N LEU A 78 -8.28 -2.33 4.51
CA LEU A 78 -7.02 -1.64 4.76
C LEU A 78 -5.85 -2.62 4.62
N PRO A 79 -4.80 -2.27 3.84
CA PRO A 79 -3.60 -3.09 3.77
C PRO A 79 -3.03 -3.33 5.18
N PRO A 80 -2.54 -4.55 5.49
CA PRO A 80 -2.02 -4.87 6.82
C PRO A 80 -0.94 -3.89 7.31
N HIS A 81 -1.14 -3.29 8.48
CA HIS A 81 -0.21 -2.31 9.05
C HIS A 81 -0.28 -2.31 10.58
N SER A 82 0.72 -1.69 11.21
CA SER A 82 0.69 -1.36 12.65
C SER A 82 1.39 -0.03 12.85
N ILE A 83 0.60 1.03 13.05
CA ILE A 83 1.14 2.38 13.22
C ILE A 83 1.91 2.47 14.53
N GLU A 84 1.44 1.80 15.57
CA GLU A 84 2.02 1.79 16.91
C GLU A 84 3.42 1.17 16.90
N ALA A 85 3.59 0.06 16.16
CA ALA A 85 4.90 -0.58 15.98
C ALA A 85 5.85 0.33 15.19
N GLU A 86 5.38 0.93 14.09
CA GLU A 86 6.18 1.88 13.30
C GLU A 86 6.64 3.08 14.14
N GLN A 87 5.73 3.66 14.93
CA GLN A 87 6.06 4.77 15.83
C GLN A 87 7.08 4.37 16.89
N SER A 88 6.94 3.16 17.46
CA SER A 88 7.86 2.64 18.48
C SER A 88 9.26 2.40 17.93
N VAL A 89 9.38 1.93 16.68
CA VAL A 89 10.68 1.77 16.01
C VAL A 89 11.32 3.13 15.75
N LEU A 90 10.60 4.06 15.13
CA LEU A 90 11.15 5.38 14.81
C LEU A 90 11.52 6.17 16.06
N GLY A 91 10.64 6.22 17.05
CA GLY A 91 10.93 6.89 18.31
C GLY A 91 12.05 6.20 19.10
N GLY A 92 12.14 4.87 19.04
CA GLY A 92 13.26 4.12 19.62
C GLY A 92 14.61 4.51 19.02
N LEU A 93 14.66 4.66 17.69
CA LEU A 93 15.86 5.13 17.00
C LEU A 93 16.20 6.59 17.34
N LEU A 94 15.20 7.47 17.46
CA LEU A 94 15.42 8.88 17.86
C LEU A 94 15.93 9.02 19.30
N LEU A 95 15.63 8.04 20.18
CA LEU A 95 16.08 8.02 21.57
C LEU A 95 17.46 7.38 21.74
N ASN A 96 17.76 6.32 20.97
CA ASN A 96 19.02 5.60 21.07
C ASN A 96 19.42 5.02 19.70
N ASN A 97 20.40 5.63 19.04
CA ASN A 97 20.84 5.20 17.73
C ASN A 97 21.54 3.82 17.72
N LEU A 98 22.05 3.33 18.86
CA LEU A 98 22.62 1.97 18.95
C LEU A 98 21.58 0.88 18.66
N ALA A 99 20.30 1.18 18.86
CA ALA A 99 19.21 0.29 18.48
C ALA A 99 19.19 -0.03 16.98
N ASN A 100 19.84 0.80 16.15
CA ASN A 100 19.95 0.57 14.70
C ASN A 100 20.65 -0.75 14.36
N GLU A 101 21.57 -1.22 15.20
CA GLU A 101 22.24 -2.52 15.01
C GLU A 101 21.24 -3.69 14.99
N GLN A 102 20.09 -3.54 15.66
CA GLN A 102 19.07 -4.60 15.73
C GLN A 102 18.01 -4.50 14.63
N VAL A 103 17.77 -3.30 14.11
CA VAL A 103 16.62 -3.02 13.21
C VAL A 103 17.03 -2.60 11.80
N GLY A 104 18.23 -2.04 11.62
CA GLY A 104 18.71 -1.55 10.32
C GLY A 104 18.83 -2.65 9.29
N ASP A 105 19.20 -3.86 9.71
CA ASP A 105 19.25 -5.02 8.83
C ASP A 105 17.86 -5.62 8.58
N LEU A 106 16.93 -5.50 9.55
CA LEU A 106 15.59 -6.10 9.46
C LEU A 106 14.62 -5.30 8.60
N LEU A 107 14.67 -3.97 8.69
CA LEU A 107 13.72 -3.08 8.01
C LEU A 107 14.36 -2.30 6.87
N SER A 108 13.53 -1.93 5.92
CA SER A 108 13.81 -0.99 4.84
C SER A 108 12.74 0.10 4.81
N GLU A 109 13.01 1.20 4.10
CA GLU A 109 12.08 2.32 3.96
C GLU A 109 10.68 1.86 3.51
N ASP A 110 10.60 0.92 2.56
CA ASP A 110 9.33 0.42 2.02
C ASP A 110 8.52 -0.46 2.99
N ASP A 111 9.12 -0.87 4.12
CA ASP A 111 8.42 -1.65 5.13
C ASP A 111 7.44 -0.82 5.96
N PHE A 112 7.58 0.50 5.96
CA PHE A 112 6.65 1.40 6.65
C PHE A 112 5.41 1.65 5.80
N TYR A 113 4.23 1.51 6.40
CA TYR A 113 2.97 1.78 5.71
C TYR A 113 2.79 3.27 5.44
N ARG A 114 3.05 4.12 6.44
CA ARG A 114 2.87 5.57 6.28
C ARG A 114 4.03 6.19 5.51
N HIS A 115 3.70 6.99 4.50
CA HIS A 115 4.70 7.71 3.72
C HIS A 115 5.61 8.59 4.59
N HIS A 116 5.03 9.30 5.57
CA HIS A 116 5.82 10.16 6.46
C HIS A 116 6.84 9.36 7.29
N HIS A 117 6.51 8.13 7.68
CA HIS A 117 7.44 7.25 8.40
C HIS A 117 8.60 6.79 7.51
N ARG A 118 8.35 6.58 6.21
CA ARG A 118 9.41 6.29 5.22
C ARG A 118 10.43 7.41 5.15
N ILE A 119 9.93 8.65 5.03
CA ILE A 119 10.76 9.86 4.99
C ILE A 119 11.59 9.94 6.28
N ILE A 120 10.96 9.83 7.45
CA ILE A 120 11.67 9.88 8.74
C ILE A 120 12.77 8.80 8.82
N TRP A 121 12.43 7.56 8.49
CA TRP A 121 13.38 6.44 8.47
C TRP A 121 14.59 6.77 7.58
N ARG A 122 14.34 7.24 6.36
CA ARG A 122 15.39 7.63 5.41
C ARG A 122 16.35 8.67 6.00
N HIS A 123 15.82 9.72 6.64
CA HIS A 123 16.67 10.74 7.28
C HIS A 123 17.45 10.19 8.47
N ILE A 124 16.85 9.34 9.29
CA ILE A 124 17.55 8.66 10.39
C ILE A 124 18.71 7.83 9.86
N GLN A 125 18.47 6.97 8.86
CA GLN A 125 19.51 6.13 8.25
C GLN A 125 20.61 6.96 7.58
N ASN A 126 20.25 8.07 6.91
CA ASN A 126 21.22 8.98 6.31
C ASN A 126 22.13 9.67 7.35
N LEU A 127 21.59 10.07 8.50
CA LEU A 127 22.40 10.64 9.58
C LEU A 127 23.32 9.60 10.20
N ILE A 128 22.79 8.42 10.53
CA ILE A 128 23.56 7.32 11.12
C ILE A 128 24.70 6.86 10.19
N SER A 129 24.44 6.73 8.88
CA SER A 129 25.47 6.36 7.89
C SER A 129 26.58 7.40 7.70
N MET A 130 26.34 8.65 8.11
CA MET A 130 27.34 9.71 8.15
C MET A 130 28.01 9.85 9.52
N ASP A 131 27.83 8.87 10.41
CA ASP A 131 28.29 8.89 11.81
C ASP A 131 27.78 10.13 12.58
N ARG A 132 26.60 10.65 12.21
CA ARG A 132 25.96 11.78 12.89
C ARG A 132 24.82 11.27 13.79
N PRO A 133 24.66 11.85 15.00
CA PRO A 133 23.56 11.47 15.88
C PRO A 133 22.22 11.82 15.22
N ALA A 134 21.30 10.86 15.20
CA ALA A 134 19.95 11.02 14.71
C ALA A 134 18.99 11.18 15.90
N ASP A 135 18.82 12.40 16.37
CA ASP A 135 17.86 12.77 17.40
C ASP A 135 16.71 13.61 16.80
N VAL A 136 15.74 13.97 17.63
CA VAL A 136 14.57 14.74 17.19
C VAL A 136 14.95 16.06 16.51
N LEU A 137 15.98 16.75 17.01
CA LEU A 137 16.40 18.04 16.47
C LEU A 137 17.22 17.86 15.19
N THR A 138 18.18 16.94 15.18
CA THR A 138 19.04 16.73 13.99
C THR A 138 18.24 16.17 12.81
N VAL A 139 17.26 15.31 13.07
CA VAL A 139 16.33 14.83 12.04
C VAL A 139 15.42 15.96 11.56
N PHE A 140 14.91 16.81 12.46
CA PHE A 140 14.10 17.96 12.06
C PHE A 140 14.87 18.96 11.19
N ASP A 141 16.13 19.25 11.54
CA ASP A 141 17.00 20.11 10.74
C ASP A 141 17.25 19.51 9.35
N ALA A 142 17.48 18.20 9.27
CA ALA A 142 17.66 17.50 8.00
C ALA A 142 16.39 17.54 7.12
N LEU A 143 15.21 17.34 7.72
CA LEU A 143 13.92 17.47 7.03
C LEU A 143 13.67 18.89 6.53
N THR A 144 14.02 19.89 7.34
CA THR A 144 13.86 21.31 6.99
C THR A 144 14.75 21.70 5.82
N LEU A 145 15.97 21.16 5.75
CA LEU A 145 16.89 21.40 4.65
C LEU A 145 16.36 20.85 3.31
N GLU A 146 15.63 19.74 3.35
CA GLU A 146 15.00 19.10 2.17
C GLU A 146 13.60 19.66 1.87
N GLY A 147 13.02 20.45 2.79
CA GLY A 147 11.69 21.05 2.65
C GLY A 147 10.53 20.07 2.90
N THR A 148 10.79 18.94 3.54
CA THR A 148 9.80 17.87 3.83
C THR A 148 9.30 17.88 5.28
N ASP A 149 9.73 18.85 6.09
CA ASP A 149 9.38 19.00 7.51
C ASP A 149 7.87 19.12 7.75
N LYS A 150 7.18 19.92 6.92
CA LYS A 150 5.73 20.16 7.04
C LYS A 150 4.91 18.94 6.69
N GLU A 151 5.37 18.17 5.69
CA GLU A 151 4.72 16.94 5.26
C GLU A 151 4.70 15.92 6.39
N VAL A 152 5.83 15.76 7.08
CA VAL A 152 5.98 14.79 8.17
C VAL A 152 5.20 15.16 9.45
N GLY A 153 4.65 16.38 9.55
CA GLY A 153 3.96 16.89 10.74
C GLY A 153 4.86 17.71 11.67
N GLY A 154 6.07 18.03 11.21
CA GLY A 154 7.02 18.93 11.87
C GLY A 154 7.57 18.40 13.19
N LEU A 155 8.22 19.32 13.92
CA LEU A 155 8.92 19.01 15.18
C LEU A 155 7.98 18.42 16.25
N VAL A 156 6.70 18.81 16.25
CA VAL A 156 5.70 18.31 17.20
C VAL A 156 5.50 16.81 17.00
N TYR A 157 5.41 16.36 15.75
CA TYR A 157 5.23 14.95 15.46
C TYR A 157 6.44 14.11 15.86
N LEU A 158 7.66 14.55 15.52
CA LEU A 158 8.88 13.85 15.93
C LEU A 158 9.02 13.73 17.45
N ASN A 159 8.66 14.78 18.19
CA ASN A 159 8.59 14.69 19.66
C ASN A 159 7.56 13.66 20.12
N SER A 160 6.39 13.59 19.48
CA SER A 160 5.39 12.58 19.83
C SER A 160 5.88 11.14 19.61
N LEU A 161 6.68 10.89 18.56
CA LEU A 161 7.30 9.58 18.32
C LEU A 161 8.22 9.17 19.47
N ALA A 162 9.09 10.10 19.89
CA ALA A 162 10.00 9.87 21.01
C ALA A 162 9.23 9.62 22.33
N GLN A 163 8.14 10.33 22.58
CA GLN A 163 7.35 10.19 23.82
C GLN A 163 6.46 8.94 23.85
N ASN A 164 5.92 8.53 22.70
CA ASN A 164 5.03 7.38 22.60
C ASN A 164 5.77 6.04 22.56
N THR A 165 7.11 6.05 22.52
CA THR A 165 7.92 4.83 22.52
C THR A 165 8.00 4.23 23.91
N PRO A 166 7.41 3.04 24.16
CA PRO A 166 7.34 2.49 25.52
C PRO A 166 8.72 2.09 26.09
N SER A 167 9.55 1.47 25.25
CA SER A 167 10.91 1.07 25.59
C SER A 167 11.72 0.74 24.35
N VAL A 168 12.98 1.18 24.31
CA VAL A 168 13.95 0.82 23.26
C VAL A 168 14.38 -0.65 23.38
N SER A 169 14.27 -1.27 24.56
CA SER A 169 14.70 -2.65 24.78
C SER A 169 13.96 -3.67 23.92
N ASN A 170 12.72 -3.38 23.52
CA ASN A 170 11.88 -4.27 22.70
C ASN A 170 11.78 -3.82 21.24
N ILE A 171 12.70 -2.96 20.78
CA ILE A 171 12.63 -2.37 19.44
C ILE A 171 12.65 -3.43 18.32
N ARG A 172 13.41 -4.52 18.51
CA ARG A 172 13.44 -5.65 17.56
C ARG A 172 12.06 -6.28 17.37
N THR A 173 11.32 -6.51 18.45
CA THR A 173 9.95 -7.08 18.37
C THR A 173 9.01 -6.15 17.61
N TYR A 174 9.09 -4.83 17.82
CA TYR A 174 8.28 -3.89 17.04
C TYR A 174 8.69 -3.89 15.56
N ALA A 175 9.99 -3.99 15.28
CA ALA A 175 10.48 -4.10 13.91
C ALA A 175 10.03 -5.39 13.22
N GLU A 176 9.99 -6.52 13.92
CA GLU A 176 9.43 -7.79 13.42
C GLU A 176 7.95 -7.64 13.06
N ILE A 177 7.16 -6.97 13.90
CA ILE A 177 5.74 -6.68 13.60
C ILE A 177 5.62 -5.83 12.32
N VAL A 178 6.41 -4.77 12.17
CA VAL A 178 6.39 -3.92 10.95
C VAL A 178 6.77 -4.75 9.72
N ARG A 179 7.78 -5.61 9.84
CA ARG A 179 8.26 -6.48 8.77
C ARG A 179 7.18 -7.48 8.34
N GLU A 180 6.53 -8.15 9.30
CA GLU A 180 5.45 -9.09 9.03
C GLU A 180 4.29 -8.41 8.28
N ARG A 181 3.87 -7.22 8.74
CA ARG A 181 2.84 -6.43 8.06
C ARG A 181 3.25 -6.02 6.64
N SER A 182 4.51 -5.64 6.44
CA SER A 182 5.05 -5.35 5.10
C SER A 182 4.96 -6.55 4.16
N ILE A 183 5.37 -7.74 4.62
CA ILE A 183 5.29 -8.98 3.82
C ILE A 183 3.84 -9.26 3.41
N LEU A 184 2.88 -9.15 4.34
CA LEU A 184 1.46 -9.33 4.04
C LEU A 184 0.95 -8.31 3.01
N ARG A 185 1.35 -7.03 3.11
CA ARG A 185 0.98 -6.02 2.09
C ARG A 185 1.52 -6.37 0.71
N ARG A 186 2.76 -6.85 0.63
CA ARG A 186 3.39 -7.21 -0.65
C ARG A 186 2.74 -8.43 -1.26
N LEU A 187 2.34 -9.40 -0.44
CA LEU A 187 1.57 -10.56 -0.89
C LEU A 187 0.21 -10.14 -1.44
N LEU A 188 -0.47 -9.19 -0.80
CA LEU A 188 -1.72 -8.62 -1.29
C LEU A 188 -1.53 -7.94 -2.64
N SER A 189 -0.54 -7.05 -2.77
CA SER A 189 -0.23 -6.38 -4.05
C SER A 189 0.11 -7.39 -5.16
N ALA A 190 0.91 -8.41 -4.86
CA ALA A 190 1.21 -9.47 -5.83
C ALA A 190 -0.06 -10.24 -6.24
N SER A 191 -0.96 -10.52 -5.30
CA SER A 191 -2.23 -11.21 -5.58
C SER A 191 -3.13 -10.39 -6.51
N ASP A 192 -3.23 -9.08 -6.26
CA ASP A 192 -4.00 -8.16 -7.10
C ASP A 192 -3.42 -8.04 -8.52
N GLU A 193 -2.09 -7.97 -8.63
CA GLU A 193 -1.40 -7.93 -9.93
C GLU A 193 -1.61 -9.24 -10.71
N ILE A 194 -1.51 -10.39 -10.05
CA ILE A 194 -1.74 -11.71 -10.66
C ILE A 194 -3.19 -11.83 -11.13
N GLY A 195 -4.16 -11.43 -10.28
CA GLY A 195 -5.57 -11.42 -10.63
C GLY A 195 -5.86 -10.52 -11.83
N THR A 196 -5.27 -9.32 -11.86
CA THR A 196 -5.38 -8.38 -12.97
C THR A 196 -4.80 -8.95 -14.26
N ALA A 197 -3.64 -9.60 -14.20
CA ALA A 197 -3.01 -10.23 -15.35
C ALA A 197 -3.84 -11.40 -15.89
N ALA A 198 -4.47 -12.18 -15.02
CA ALA A 198 -5.35 -13.27 -15.41
C ALA A 198 -6.66 -12.78 -16.06
N LEU A 199 -7.22 -11.67 -15.57
CA LEU A 199 -8.42 -11.04 -16.14
C LEU A 199 -8.14 -10.37 -17.49
N ASN A 200 -6.95 -9.78 -17.66
CA ASN A 200 -6.53 -9.14 -18.91
C ASN A 200 -5.13 -9.60 -19.35
N PRO A 201 -5.04 -10.73 -20.09
CA PRO A 201 -3.77 -11.30 -20.53
C PRO A 201 -2.98 -10.41 -21.52
N GLN A 202 -3.63 -9.45 -22.19
CA GLN A 202 -3.00 -8.55 -23.18
C GLN A 202 -2.15 -9.28 -24.25
N GLY A 203 -2.60 -10.47 -24.70
CA GLY A 203 -1.91 -11.27 -25.71
C GLY A 203 -0.79 -12.19 -25.18
N ARG A 204 -0.52 -12.17 -23.87
CA ARG A 204 0.36 -13.14 -23.21
C ARG A 204 -0.33 -14.50 -23.07
N SER A 205 0.44 -15.58 -23.15
CA SER A 205 -0.05 -16.93 -22.87
C SER A 205 -0.25 -17.15 -21.37
N ALA A 206 -1.12 -18.09 -21.01
CA ALA A 206 -1.34 -18.47 -19.61
C ALA A 206 -0.05 -18.95 -18.93
N ARG A 207 0.87 -19.57 -19.68
CA ARG A 207 2.17 -20.03 -19.17
C ARG A 207 3.06 -18.85 -18.78
N GLU A 208 3.15 -17.82 -19.61
CA GLU A 208 3.95 -16.63 -19.31
C GLU A 208 3.44 -15.91 -18.05
N ILE A 209 2.12 -15.80 -17.89
CA ILE A 209 1.51 -15.21 -16.69
C ILE A 209 1.82 -16.04 -15.44
N LEU A 210 1.77 -17.37 -15.55
CA LEU A 210 2.11 -18.28 -14.44
C LEU A 210 3.58 -18.14 -14.03
N ASP A 211 4.50 -18.15 -15.00
CA ASP A 211 5.94 -17.99 -14.76
C ASP A 211 6.26 -16.63 -14.11
N GLU A 212 5.59 -15.54 -14.55
CA GLU A 212 5.71 -14.22 -13.92
C GLU A 212 5.19 -14.20 -12.48
N SER A 213 4.06 -14.87 -12.24
CA SER A 213 3.43 -14.99 -10.92
C SER A 213 4.34 -15.73 -9.94
N GLU A 214 4.92 -16.86 -10.36
CA GLU A 214 5.87 -17.64 -9.57
C GLU A 214 7.09 -16.79 -9.20
N ALA A 215 7.65 -16.06 -10.17
CA ALA A 215 8.77 -15.16 -9.93
C ALA A 215 8.44 -14.02 -8.95
N LYS A 216 7.19 -13.50 -8.95
CA LYS A 216 6.75 -12.49 -7.97
C LYS A 216 6.67 -13.07 -6.56
N ILE A 217 6.00 -14.20 -6.38
CA ILE A 217 5.86 -14.84 -5.07
C ILE A 217 7.23 -15.26 -4.52
N PHE A 218 8.10 -15.81 -5.38
CA PHE A 218 9.44 -16.20 -4.99
C PHE A 218 10.27 -15.01 -4.49
N ARG A 219 10.20 -13.84 -5.14
CA ARG A 219 10.88 -12.62 -4.66
C ARG A 219 10.43 -12.19 -3.27
N ILE A 220 9.13 -12.26 -2.98
CA ILE A 220 8.60 -11.93 -1.64
C ILE A 220 9.14 -12.91 -0.59
N SER A 221 9.20 -14.20 -0.92
CA SER A 221 9.78 -15.23 -0.04
C SER A 221 11.26 -14.98 0.23
N GLU A 222 12.06 -14.72 -0.82
CA GLU A 222 13.49 -14.40 -0.69
C GLU A 222 13.72 -13.20 0.21
N GLU A 223 12.98 -12.12 0.01
CA GLU A 223 13.13 -10.93 0.83
C GLU A 223 12.72 -11.18 2.28
N SER A 224 11.73 -12.04 2.53
CA SER A 224 11.35 -12.45 3.88
C SER A 224 12.49 -13.24 4.57
N ASN A 225 13.15 -14.15 3.84
CA ASN A 225 14.20 -15.02 4.37
C ASN A 225 15.57 -14.36 4.50
N LYS A 226 15.91 -13.40 3.61
CA LYS A 226 17.24 -12.77 3.53
C LYS A 226 17.64 -11.99 4.78
N LYS A 227 16.69 -11.73 5.69
CA LYS A 227 16.88 -10.96 6.93
C LYS A 227 16.55 -11.73 8.21
N SER A 228 15.94 -12.92 8.09
CA SER A 228 15.64 -13.84 9.21
C SER A 228 16.62 -15.00 9.31
N SER A 229 17.62 -15.08 8.42
CA SER A 229 18.69 -16.06 8.57
C SER A 229 19.59 -15.64 9.73
N ASP A 230 19.16 -15.95 10.95
CA ASP A 230 20.08 -16.26 12.04
C ASP A 230 21.02 -17.34 11.49
N PHE A 231 22.21 -16.93 11.09
CA PHE A 231 23.29 -17.84 10.78
C PHE A 231 23.65 -18.55 12.08
N VAL A 232 22.98 -19.66 12.38
CA VAL A 232 23.49 -20.60 13.36
C VAL A 232 24.78 -21.13 12.75
N ALA A 233 25.92 -20.72 13.31
CA ALA A 233 27.20 -21.25 12.89
C ALA A 233 27.11 -22.78 13.00
N ILE A 234 27.56 -23.50 11.97
CA ILE A 234 27.49 -24.97 11.94
C ILE A 234 28.11 -25.58 13.21
N SER A 235 29.09 -24.90 13.81
CA SER A 235 29.67 -25.24 15.11
C SER A 235 28.68 -25.24 16.27
N ASP A 236 27.76 -24.28 16.32
CA ASP A 236 26.79 -24.12 17.39
C ASP A 236 25.64 -25.13 17.25
N ALA A 237 25.19 -25.38 16.00
CA ALA A 237 24.24 -26.45 15.69
C ALA A 237 24.81 -27.84 16.01
N MET A 238 26.12 -28.07 15.79
CA MET A 238 26.78 -29.32 16.17
C MET A 238 26.84 -29.50 17.69
N LEU A 239 27.11 -28.44 18.46
CA LEU A 239 27.13 -28.48 19.91
C LEU A 239 25.75 -28.82 20.50
N GLU A 240 24.68 -28.27 19.92
CA GLU A 240 23.31 -28.59 20.31
C GLU A 240 22.95 -30.07 20.06
N VAL A 241 23.32 -30.60 18.89
CA VAL A 241 23.11 -32.03 18.58
C VAL A 241 23.92 -32.94 19.52
N ILE A 242 25.16 -32.58 19.83
CA ILE A 242 25.98 -33.35 20.78
C ILE A 242 25.34 -33.33 22.17
N ASN A 243 24.90 -32.16 22.65
CA ASN A 243 24.24 -32.06 23.96
C ASN A 243 22.97 -32.91 24.03
N ASN A 244 22.12 -32.85 23.00
CA ASN A 244 20.89 -33.65 22.93
C ASN A 244 21.16 -35.16 22.92
N LEU A 245 22.24 -35.62 22.26
CA LEU A 245 22.64 -37.03 22.29
C LEU A 245 23.20 -37.48 23.64
N THR A 246 23.86 -36.58 24.36
CA THR A 246 24.45 -36.87 25.67
C THR A 246 23.38 -36.95 26.77
N GLU A 247 22.31 -36.17 26.63
CA GLU A 247 21.16 -36.16 27.55
C GLU A 247 20.27 -37.39 27.39
N LEU A 248 20.13 -37.92 26.16
CA LEU A 248 19.41 -39.17 25.87
C LEU A 248 20.19 -40.45 26.25
N SER A 249 21.50 -40.35 26.51
CA SER A 249 22.34 -41.50 26.86
C SER A 249 22.57 -41.67 28.37
N GLN A 250 21.88 -40.91 29.22
CA GLN A 250 21.82 -41.11 30.69
C GLN A 250 20.48 -41.69 31.11
#